data_AF-A0A964AIA1-F1
#
_entry.id   AF-A0A964AIA1-F1
#
_cell.length_a   1.000
_cell.length_b   1.000
_cell.length_c   1.000
_cell.angle_alpha   90.00
_cell.angle_beta   90.00
_cell.angle_gamma   90.00
#
_symmetry.space_group_name_H-M   'P 1'
#
loop_
_entity.id
_entity.type
_entity.pdbx_description
1 polymer ?
#
loop_
_entity_poly.entity_id
_entity_poly.type
_entity_poly.pdbx_seq_one_letter_code
_entity_poly.pdbx_strand_id
1 'polypeptide(L)'
;MVTLDCHSCGQPFTATRRDARTCSPSCRKRLSHRRLRRPPQPQPVVCLHCGGVFQATKPTATTCGDRCRRALSRRRQRARTRSEHLAVRFGLSSRDFWGTNPQDFEVLHPLFGFGLDAAATAEDAVVPWFISPEEDAFATEWGPRCQPNPFDGRRAVFLNPPYSAPGRAPRTRGILAWLERAYAQSQRWSLVVVVLIPFAPATRQGLFAHLHAPERGTWRRRRAFLHPDTRRPMTGNQHASCAVVFRPGEVGPAIPVYLDDLAPGPLLGPPSMSLCVQAVSGADAVASDAPNSSPPRAGRPALDPTSSPLRPGAVAPGGRLCRIMALSKGASHAQGAE
;
A
#
# COMPACT_ATOMS: atom_id res chain seq x y z
N MET A 1 55.80 41.89 -25.28
CA MET A 1 54.50 41.49 -25.87
C MET A 1 54.76 40.89 -27.25
N VAL A 2 53.97 39.92 -27.70
CA VAL A 2 54.16 39.25 -29.01
C VAL A 2 52.89 39.43 -29.83
N THR A 3 53.02 39.79 -31.10
CA THR A 3 51.88 39.84 -32.04
C THR A 3 51.58 38.42 -32.50
N LEU A 4 50.34 37.98 -32.30
CA LEU A 4 49.85 36.66 -32.67
C LEU A 4 48.55 36.79 -33.48
N ASP A 5 48.27 35.83 -34.34
CA ASP A 5 47.00 35.77 -35.06
C ASP A 5 45.93 35.05 -34.25
N CYS A 6 44.75 35.68 -34.14
CA CYS A 6 43.62 35.12 -33.41
C CYS A 6 43.08 33.88 -34.13
N HIS A 7 43.09 32.72 -33.47
CA HIS A 7 42.57 31.46 -34.03
C HIS A 7 41.06 31.46 -34.28
N SER A 8 40.35 32.48 -33.80
CA SER A 8 38.90 32.61 -34.00
C SER A 8 38.50 33.57 -35.12
N CYS A 9 39.22 34.68 -35.34
CA CYS A 9 38.84 35.71 -36.32
C CYS A 9 39.95 36.02 -37.33
N GLY A 10 41.16 35.46 -37.17
CA GLY A 10 42.29 35.66 -38.07
C GLY A 10 43.01 37.00 -37.93
N GLN A 11 42.48 37.94 -37.14
CA GLN A 11 43.09 39.26 -36.96
C GLN A 11 44.33 39.18 -36.04
N PRO A 12 45.41 39.91 -36.35
CA PRO A 12 46.58 40.00 -35.49
C PRO A 12 46.21 40.76 -34.20
N PHE A 13 46.76 40.33 -33.08
CA PHE A 13 46.57 41.00 -31.79
C PHE A 13 47.82 40.91 -30.92
N THR A 14 47.99 41.90 -30.05
CA THR A 14 49.10 41.96 -29.11
C THR A 14 48.79 41.09 -27.89
N ALA A 15 49.53 40.00 -27.73
CA ALA A 15 49.36 39.06 -26.63
C ALA A 15 50.33 39.36 -25.47
N THR A 16 49.82 39.26 -24.25
CA THR A 16 50.62 39.30 -23.01
C THR A 16 51.29 37.95 -22.73
N ARG A 17 50.78 36.85 -23.27
CA ARG A 17 51.33 35.49 -23.13
C ARG A 17 51.58 34.87 -24.50
N ARG A 18 52.67 34.11 -24.66
CA ARG A 18 53.05 33.48 -25.93
C ARG A 18 52.07 32.40 -26.41
N ASP A 19 51.27 31.84 -25.51
CA ASP A 19 50.28 30.79 -25.79
C ASP A 19 48.87 31.33 -26.04
N ALA A 20 48.68 32.66 -26.06
CA ALA A 20 47.37 33.26 -26.23
C ALA A 20 46.80 32.94 -27.63
N ARG A 21 45.62 32.30 -27.65
CA ARG A 21 44.99 31.82 -28.90
C ARG A 21 43.95 32.76 -29.50
N THR A 22 43.48 33.76 -28.74
CA THR A 22 42.34 34.59 -29.13
C THR A 22 42.49 36.02 -28.66
N CYS A 23 42.12 36.98 -29.52
CA CYS A 23 42.25 38.41 -29.26
C CYS A 23 41.27 38.98 -28.23
N SER A 24 40.17 38.27 -27.90
CA SER A 24 39.14 38.78 -27.00
C SER A 24 38.35 37.66 -26.32
N PRO A 25 37.62 37.95 -25.21
CA PRO A 25 36.69 37.00 -24.59
C PRO A 25 35.65 36.46 -25.58
N SER A 26 35.16 37.31 -26.49
CA SER A 26 34.21 36.94 -27.55
C SER A 26 34.80 35.91 -28.51
N CYS A 27 36.06 36.12 -28.92
CA CYS A 27 36.81 35.18 -29.76
C CYS A 27 37.16 33.88 -29.01
N ARG A 28 37.43 33.94 -27.71
CA ARG A 28 37.62 32.76 -26.85
C ARG A 28 36.34 31.91 -26.80
N LYS A 29 35.19 32.54 -26.58
CA LYS A 29 33.87 31.88 -26.59
C LYS A 29 33.56 31.28 -27.96
N ARG A 30 33.84 32.01 -29.05
CA ARG A 30 33.65 31.52 -30.43
C ARG A 30 34.56 30.30 -30.73
N LEU A 31 35.82 30.34 -30.28
CA LEU A 31 36.75 29.22 -30.43
C LEU A 31 36.33 27.98 -29.60
N SER A 32 35.81 28.17 -28.38
CA SER A 32 35.32 27.04 -27.56
C SER A 32 34.10 26.39 -28.19
N HIS A 33 33.13 27.16 -28.69
CA HIS A 33 31.99 26.64 -29.44
C HIS A 33 32.40 25.93 -30.73
N ARG A 34 33.46 26.38 -31.42
CA ARG A 34 33.98 25.70 -32.62
C ARG A 34 34.62 24.35 -32.29
N ARG A 35 35.32 24.23 -31.15
CA ARG A 35 35.89 22.95 -30.68
C ARG A 35 34.82 21.95 -30.23
N LEU A 36 33.74 22.43 -29.61
CA LEU A 36 32.58 21.61 -29.22
C LEU A 36 31.68 21.20 -30.40
N ARG A 37 31.92 21.76 -31.60
CA ARG A 37 31.14 21.50 -32.82
C ARG A 37 31.70 20.39 -33.69
N ARG A 38 32.82 19.73 -33.34
CA ARG A 38 33.19 18.50 -34.06
C ARG A 38 32.10 17.47 -33.70
N PRO A 39 31.18 17.15 -34.62
CA PRO A 39 30.10 16.24 -34.29
C PRO A 39 30.74 14.90 -33.90
N PRO A 40 30.29 14.23 -32.84
CA PRO A 40 30.68 12.85 -32.65
C PRO A 40 30.40 12.11 -33.96
N GLN A 41 31.42 11.41 -34.47
CA GLN A 41 31.25 10.59 -35.67
C GLN A 41 30.12 9.59 -35.38
N PRO A 42 29.09 9.51 -36.24
CA PRO A 42 28.04 8.53 -36.07
C PRO A 42 28.67 7.14 -35.96
N GLN A 43 28.31 6.39 -34.92
CA GLN A 43 28.76 5.01 -34.76
C GLN A 43 27.60 4.05 -35.02
N PRO A 44 27.87 2.88 -35.65
CA PRO A 44 26.86 1.86 -35.83
C PRO A 44 26.47 1.25 -34.47
N VAL A 45 25.18 1.28 -34.15
CA VAL A 45 24.61 0.71 -32.93
C VAL A 45 23.42 -0.18 -33.28
N VAL A 46 23.27 -1.30 -32.58
CA VAL A 46 22.11 -2.20 -32.73
C VAL A 46 20.91 -1.63 -31.98
N CYS A 47 19.77 -1.49 -32.68
CA CYS A 47 18.52 -1.05 -32.08
C CYS A 47 17.94 -2.13 -31.15
N LEU A 48 17.74 -1.80 -29.87
CA LEU A 48 17.20 -2.74 -28.87
C LEU A 48 15.72 -3.13 -29.10
N HIS A 49 15.02 -2.50 -30.04
CA HIS A 49 13.63 -2.86 -30.38
C HIS A 49 13.54 -3.80 -31.58
N CYS A 50 14.12 -3.42 -32.72
CA CYS A 50 13.96 -4.15 -33.99
C CYS A 50 15.20 -4.96 -34.39
N GLY A 51 16.32 -4.85 -33.66
CA GLY A 51 17.57 -5.53 -34.00
C GLY A 51 18.36 -4.93 -35.16
N GLY A 52 17.80 -3.96 -35.89
CA GLY A 52 18.50 -3.29 -36.99
C GLY A 52 19.66 -2.40 -36.52
N VAL A 53 20.73 -2.35 -37.33
CA VAL A 53 21.88 -1.46 -37.10
C VAL A 53 21.54 -0.04 -37.62
N PHE A 54 21.86 0.99 -36.85
CA PHE A 54 21.67 2.39 -37.25
C PHE A 54 22.85 3.27 -36.81
N GLN A 55 23.01 4.42 -37.47
CA GLN A 55 24.06 5.39 -37.16
C GLN A 55 23.62 6.31 -36.02
N ALA A 56 24.18 6.12 -34.83
CA ALA A 56 23.84 6.88 -33.65
C ALA A 56 24.64 8.20 -33.59
N THR A 57 23.94 9.34 -33.52
CA THR A 57 24.56 10.66 -33.32
C THR A 57 24.91 10.95 -31.85
N LYS A 58 24.47 10.09 -30.92
CA LYS A 58 24.72 10.19 -29.48
C LYS A 58 25.17 8.83 -28.95
N PRO A 59 26.19 8.76 -28.07
CA PRO A 59 26.65 7.50 -27.46
C PRO A 59 25.57 6.74 -26.67
N THR A 60 24.56 7.45 -26.16
CA THR A 60 23.49 6.88 -25.34
C THR A 60 22.26 6.42 -26.15
N ALA A 61 22.31 6.49 -27.49
CA ALA A 61 21.18 6.11 -28.32
C ALA A 61 20.98 4.58 -28.33
N THR A 62 19.80 4.12 -27.92
CA THR A 62 19.49 2.67 -27.83
C THR A 62 18.47 2.19 -28.88
N THR A 63 17.91 3.09 -29.69
CA THR A 63 16.87 2.77 -30.67
C THR A 63 17.01 3.61 -31.93
N CYS A 64 16.73 3.02 -33.11
CA CYS A 64 16.96 3.65 -34.40
C CYS A 64 16.02 4.82 -34.76
N GLY A 65 14.93 5.02 -34.02
CA GLY A 65 13.99 6.11 -34.27
C GLY A 65 12.81 6.10 -33.32
N ASP A 66 11.90 7.07 -33.46
CA ASP A 66 10.83 7.28 -32.50
C ASP A 66 9.80 6.15 -32.46
N ARG A 67 9.54 5.48 -33.59
CA ARG A 67 8.71 4.27 -33.62
C ARG A 67 9.30 3.20 -32.71
N CYS A 68 10.58 2.89 -32.88
CA CYS A 68 11.29 1.89 -32.09
C CYS A 68 11.47 2.30 -30.63
N ARG A 69 11.69 3.60 -30.36
CA ARG A 69 11.73 4.17 -29.00
C ARG A 69 10.40 3.97 -28.27
N ARG A 70 9.30 4.36 -28.91
CA ARG A 70 7.93 4.19 -28.37
C ARG A 70 7.60 2.72 -28.18
N ALA A 71 7.98 1.86 -29.12
CA ALA A 71 7.72 0.42 -29.02
C ALA A 71 8.59 -0.28 -27.96
N LEU A 72 9.86 0.10 -27.79
CA LEU A 72 10.71 -0.37 -26.68
C LEU A 72 10.18 0.12 -25.33
N SER A 73 9.74 1.38 -25.24
CA SER A 73 9.09 1.93 -24.04
C SER A 73 7.82 1.14 -23.71
N ARG A 74 6.94 0.91 -24.70
CA ARG A 74 5.77 0.04 -24.56
C ARG A 74 6.15 -1.38 -24.17
N ARG A 75 7.23 -1.96 -24.73
CA ARG A 75 7.71 -3.31 -24.37
C ARG A 75 8.24 -3.37 -22.95
N ARG A 76 8.96 -2.35 -22.50
CA ARG A 76 9.44 -2.21 -21.10
C ARG A 76 8.29 -1.96 -20.13
N GLN A 77 7.27 -1.22 -20.56
CA GLN A 77 6.01 -1.06 -19.83
C GLN A 77 5.17 -2.35 -19.85
N ARG A 78 5.30 -3.19 -20.90
CA ARG A 78 4.66 -4.52 -21.04
C ARG A 78 5.46 -5.65 -20.41
N ALA A 79 6.72 -5.42 -20.01
CA ALA A 79 7.39 -6.32 -19.08
C ALA A 79 6.56 -6.20 -17.82
N ARG A 80 5.74 -7.21 -17.55
CA ARG A 80 4.66 -7.12 -16.57
C ARG A 80 5.25 -6.60 -15.27
N THR A 81 4.72 -5.47 -14.81
CA THR A 81 5.15 -4.88 -13.54
C THR A 81 4.91 -5.91 -12.41
N ARG A 82 5.55 -5.75 -11.25
CA ARG A 82 5.29 -6.63 -10.10
C ARG A 82 3.79 -6.67 -9.81
N SER A 83 3.14 -5.51 -9.76
CA SER A 83 1.69 -5.41 -9.56
C SER A 83 0.86 -6.13 -10.62
N GLU A 84 1.22 -6.05 -11.90
CA GLU A 84 0.55 -6.78 -12.98
C GLU A 84 0.80 -8.28 -12.90
N HIS A 85 1.97 -8.71 -12.43
CA HIS A 85 2.26 -10.12 -12.17
C HIS A 85 1.31 -10.63 -11.07
N LEU A 86 1.33 -9.98 -9.92
CA LEU A 86 0.53 -10.37 -8.75
C LEU A 86 -0.98 -10.30 -9.04
N ALA A 87 -1.43 -9.31 -9.81
CA ALA A 87 -2.83 -9.17 -10.23
C ALA A 87 -3.37 -10.42 -10.93
N VAL A 88 -2.64 -10.97 -11.90
CA VAL A 88 -3.07 -12.20 -12.57
C VAL A 88 -2.91 -13.41 -11.67
N ARG A 89 -1.81 -13.50 -10.90
CA ARG A 89 -1.58 -14.62 -9.98
C ARG A 89 -2.72 -14.76 -8.96
N PHE A 90 -3.23 -13.64 -8.46
CA PHE A 90 -4.21 -13.60 -7.38
C PHE A 90 -5.62 -13.20 -7.81
N GLY A 91 -5.87 -12.97 -9.10
CA GLY A 91 -7.18 -12.50 -9.57
C GLY A 91 -7.62 -11.19 -8.92
N LEU A 92 -6.67 -10.28 -8.67
CA LEU A 92 -6.89 -8.95 -8.09
C LEU A 92 -6.58 -7.85 -9.12
N SER A 93 -6.92 -6.61 -8.81
CA SER A 93 -6.50 -5.47 -9.64
C SER A 93 -5.02 -5.15 -9.38
N SER A 94 -4.26 -4.73 -10.40
CA SER A 94 -2.87 -4.27 -10.18
C SER A 94 -2.79 -3.06 -9.23
N ARG A 95 -3.89 -2.29 -9.11
CA ARG A 95 -4.00 -1.16 -8.19
C ARG A 95 -4.19 -1.56 -6.73
N ASP A 96 -4.54 -2.82 -6.46
CA ASP A 96 -4.80 -3.32 -5.12
C ASP A 96 -3.51 -3.65 -4.33
N PHE A 97 -2.35 -3.64 -5.00
CA PHE A 97 -1.04 -3.97 -4.38
C PHE A 97 -0.28 -2.74 -3.85
N TRP A 98 -0.95 -1.61 -3.65
CA TRP A 98 -0.31 -0.44 -3.02
C TRP A 98 0.25 -0.75 -1.64
N GLY A 99 1.43 -0.21 -1.35
CA GLY A 99 2.08 -0.38 -0.05
C GLY A 99 1.53 0.57 1.00
N THR A 100 1.55 0.11 2.25
CA THR A 100 1.38 0.97 3.42
C THR A 100 2.51 1.99 3.49
N ASN A 101 2.18 3.25 3.80
CA ASN A 101 3.21 4.26 4.04
C ASN A 101 3.89 4.00 5.39
N PRO A 102 5.22 3.85 5.47
CA PRO A 102 5.93 3.58 6.73
C PRO A 102 5.60 4.58 7.84
N GLN A 103 5.44 5.86 7.50
CA GLN A 103 5.12 6.90 8.49
C GLN A 103 3.72 6.74 9.10
N ASP A 104 2.78 6.11 8.38
CA ASP A 104 1.45 5.80 8.95
C ASP A 104 1.57 4.65 9.93
N PHE A 105 2.34 3.63 9.57
CA PHE A 105 2.55 2.46 10.41
C PHE A 105 3.37 2.80 11.67
N GLU A 106 4.40 3.64 11.56
CA GLU A 106 5.21 4.13 12.69
C GLU A 106 4.38 4.88 13.74
N VAL A 107 3.27 5.50 13.37
CA VAL A 107 2.34 6.13 14.32
C VAL A 107 1.38 5.09 14.91
N LEU A 108 0.84 4.21 14.09
CA LEU A 108 -0.19 3.26 14.52
C LEU A 108 0.39 2.10 15.36
N HIS A 109 1.54 1.55 15.00
CA HIS A 109 2.07 0.36 15.64
C HIS A 109 2.39 0.58 17.13
N PRO A 110 3.00 1.70 17.57
CA PRO A 110 3.18 1.99 19.00
C PRO A 110 1.86 2.12 19.77
N LEU A 111 0.78 2.57 19.12
CA LEU A 111 -0.53 2.75 19.77
C LEU A 111 -1.28 1.43 19.97
N PHE A 112 -1.08 0.45 19.08
CA PHE A 112 -1.90 -0.76 19.04
C PHE A 112 -1.11 -2.07 19.22
N GLY A 113 0.21 -2.08 18.97
CA GLY A 113 1.06 -3.26 19.09
C GLY A 113 0.64 -4.40 18.15
N PHE A 114 0.57 -4.12 16.85
CA PHE A 114 0.06 -5.08 15.86
C PHE A 114 0.85 -6.40 15.84
N GLY A 115 0.14 -7.51 16.02
CA GLY A 115 0.68 -8.87 15.93
C GLY A 115 0.30 -9.61 14.65
N LEU A 116 -0.44 -8.97 13.74
CA LEU A 116 -0.84 -9.52 12.44
C LEU A 116 -1.08 -8.41 11.41
N ASP A 117 -0.60 -8.61 10.18
CA ASP A 117 -1.04 -7.89 8.99
C ASP A 117 -2.02 -8.74 8.19
N ALA A 118 -3.31 -8.40 8.22
CA ALA A 118 -4.36 -9.26 7.69
C ALA A 118 -4.48 -9.26 6.15
N ALA A 119 -3.75 -8.41 5.42
CA ALA A 119 -3.79 -8.42 3.96
C ALA A 119 -2.48 -7.88 3.38
N ALA A 120 -1.47 -8.74 3.24
CA ALA A 120 -0.19 -8.35 2.69
C ALA A 120 0.48 -9.46 1.88
N THR A 121 1.35 -9.07 0.95
CA THR A 121 2.32 -10.00 0.38
C THR A 121 3.54 -10.10 1.29
N ALA A 122 4.38 -11.12 1.10
CA ALA A 122 5.62 -11.25 1.86
C ALA A 122 6.55 -10.02 1.72
N GLU A 123 6.54 -9.33 0.57
CA GLU A 123 7.39 -8.15 0.36
C GLU A 123 6.75 -6.82 0.81
N ASP A 124 5.45 -6.82 1.15
CA ASP A 124 4.70 -5.62 1.56
C ASP A 124 4.22 -5.66 3.02
N ALA A 125 4.35 -6.80 3.69
CA ALA A 125 3.94 -6.96 5.10
C ALA A 125 4.68 -6.00 6.03
N VAL A 126 3.93 -5.37 6.94
CA VAL A 126 4.49 -4.42 7.92
C VAL A 126 4.84 -5.06 9.26
N VAL A 127 4.46 -6.31 9.47
CA VAL A 127 4.85 -7.15 10.62
C VAL A 127 5.20 -8.57 10.15
N PRO A 128 5.96 -9.35 10.96
CA PRO A 128 6.40 -10.70 10.55
C PRO A 128 5.26 -11.68 10.28
N TRP A 129 4.14 -11.54 11.00
CA TRP A 129 2.97 -12.40 10.85
C TRP A 129 1.96 -11.71 9.96
N PHE A 130 1.64 -12.33 8.82
CA PHE A 130 0.69 -11.78 7.87
C PHE A 130 -0.19 -12.88 7.26
N ILE A 131 -1.26 -12.45 6.60
CA ILE A 131 -2.11 -13.30 5.75
C ILE A 131 -1.88 -12.90 4.30
N SER A 132 -1.40 -13.85 3.52
CA SER A 132 -1.10 -13.71 2.10
C SER A 132 -2.35 -13.77 1.21
N PRO A 133 -2.30 -13.24 -0.03
CA PRO A 133 -3.36 -13.44 -1.02
C PRO A 133 -3.67 -14.91 -1.33
N GLU A 134 -2.68 -15.79 -1.18
CA GLU A 134 -2.85 -17.24 -1.25
C GLU A 134 -3.76 -17.78 -0.14
N GLU A 135 -3.55 -17.34 1.10
CA GLU A 135 -4.29 -17.80 2.28
C GLU A 135 -5.72 -17.25 2.36
N ASP A 136 -6.01 -16.12 1.70
CA ASP A 136 -7.30 -15.42 1.72
C ASP A 136 -7.77 -15.02 3.13
N ALA A 137 -7.70 -13.73 3.44
CA ALA A 137 -8.16 -13.20 4.73
C ALA A 137 -9.67 -13.41 5.02
N PHE A 138 -10.48 -13.72 4.00
CA PHE A 138 -11.89 -14.08 4.18
C PHE A 138 -12.10 -15.55 4.52
N ALA A 139 -11.15 -16.42 4.16
CA ALA A 139 -11.18 -17.84 4.50
C ALA A 139 -10.37 -18.17 5.76
N THR A 140 -9.43 -17.30 6.12
CA THR A 140 -8.53 -17.47 7.27
C THR A 140 -9.09 -16.78 8.52
N GLU A 141 -9.16 -17.50 9.65
CA GLU A 141 -9.45 -16.92 10.96
C GLU A 141 -8.22 -16.19 11.53
N TRP A 142 -8.40 -14.95 11.99
CA TRP A 142 -7.28 -14.07 12.35
C TRP A 142 -6.79 -14.29 13.77
N GLY A 143 -7.67 -14.68 14.69
CA GLY A 143 -7.34 -14.87 16.11
C GLY A 143 -6.13 -15.77 16.35
N PRO A 144 -6.13 -17.02 15.84
CA PRO A 144 -5.00 -17.95 15.99
C PRO A 144 -3.72 -17.50 15.28
N ARG A 145 -3.82 -16.57 14.32
CA ARG A 145 -2.67 -16.05 13.55
C ARG A 145 -2.05 -14.81 14.17
N CYS A 146 -2.79 -14.09 15.02
CA CYS A 146 -2.36 -12.85 15.63
C CYS A 146 -1.54 -13.12 16.88
N GLN A 147 -0.26 -12.72 16.84
CA GLN A 147 0.58 -12.77 18.03
C GLN A 147 0.08 -11.75 19.07
N PRO A 148 0.13 -12.10 20.36
CA PRO A 148 -0.12 -11.14 21.43
C PRO A 148 1.05 -10.16 21.52
N ASN A 149 0.73 -8.91 21.82
CA ASN A 149 1.72 -7.92 22.20
C ASN A 149 2.44 -8.42 23.49
N PRO A 150 3.79 -8.48 23.50
CA PRO A 150 4.55 -9.01 24.62
C PRO A 150 4.43 -8.17 25.91
N PHE A 151 3.99 -6.91 25.82
CA PHE A 151 3.91 -6.00 26.95
C PHE A 151 2.57 -6.06 27.70
N ASP A 152 1.45 -6.14 26.97
CA ASP A 152 0.11 -6.07 27.56
C ASP A 152 -0.80 -7.26 27.20
N GLY A 153 -0.29 -8.23 26.43
CA GLY A 153 -1.01 -9.42 25.99
C GLY A 153 -2.13 -9.17 24.99
N ARG A 154 -2.37 -7.91 24.60
CA ARG A 154 -3.45 -7.57 23.66
C ARG A 154 -3.10 -8.06 22.26
N ARG A 155 -4.13 -8.47 21.52
CA ARG A 155 -3.98 -8.89 20.12
C ARG A 155 -4.56 -7.83 19.22
N ALA A 156 -3.71 -7.22 18.40
CA ALA A 156 -4.11 -6.19 17.44
C ALA A 156 -3.74 -6.59 16.01
N VAL A 157 -4.65 -6.32 15.08
CA VAL A 157 -4.52 -6.61 13.66
C VAL A 157 -4.46 -5.31 12.88
N PHE A 158 -3.44 -5.17 12.03
CA PHE A 158 -3.37 -4.14 11.01
C PHE A 158 -4.01 -4.64 9.72
N LEU A 159 -4.76 -3.79 9.03
CA LEU A 159 -5.36 -4.12 7.75
C LEU A 159 -5.31 -2.93 6.79
N ASN A 160 -4.52 -3.05 5.72
CA ASN A 160 -4.56 -2.16 4.56
C ASN A 160 -5.12 -2.94 3.35
N PRO A 161 -6.45 -3.00 3.18
CA PRO A 161 -7.06 -3.95 2.25
C PRO A 161 -6.94 -3.51 0.78
N PRO A 162 -7.12 -4.43 -0.18
CA PRO A 162 -7.41 -4.08 -1.56
C PRO A 162 -8.76 -3.35 -1.68
N TYR A 163 -8.82 -2.20 -2.36
CA TYR A 163 -10.05 -1.37 -2.39
C TYR A 163 -10.92 -1.59 -3.61
N SER A 164 -10.44 -2.31 -4.64
CA SER A 164 -11.19 -2.46 -5.89
C SER A 164 -12.58 -3.03 -5.64
N ALA A 165 -13.57 -2.38 -6.26
CA ALA A 165 -14.97 -2.77 -6.15
C ALA A 165 -15.20 -4.18 -6.72
N PRO A 166 -16.24 -4.91 -6.24
CA PRO A 166 -16.60 -6.22 -6.77
C PRO A 166 -16.72 -6.21 -8.30
N GLY A 167 -16.27 -7.29 -8.93
CA GLY A 167 -16.32 -7.46 -10.39
C GLY A 167 -15.20 -6.77 -11.17
N ARG A 168 -14.31 -6.01 -10.51
CA ARG A 168 -13.09 -5.47 -11.16
C ARG A 168 -12.08 -6.57 -11.51
N ALA A 169 -12.00 -7.59 -10.66
CA ALA A 169 -11.24 -8.82 -10.87
C ALA A 169 -11.87 -9.97 -10.04
N PRO A 170 -11.57 -11.25 -10.34
CA PRO A 170 -12.27 -12.41 -9.76
C PRO A 170 -12.36 -12.43 -8.23
N ARG A 171 -11.33 -11.93 -7.52
CA ARG A 171 -11.26 -11.95 -6.05
C ARG A 171 -11.45 -10.58 -5.40
N THR A 172 -11.92 -9.58 -6.14
CA THR A 172 -12.23 -8.24 -5.60
C THR A 172 -13.55 -8.22 -4.84
N ARG A 173 -13.56 -7.64 -3.65
CA ARG A 173 -14.72 -7.63 -2.72
C ARG A 173 -15.21 -6.23 -2.33
N GLY A 174 -14.39 -5.19 -2.57
CA GLY A 174 -14.67 -3.82 -2.14
C GLY A 174 -14.48 -3.58 -0.64
N ILE A 175 -14.37 -2.31 -0.27
CA ILE A 175 -14.04 -1.86 1.10
C ILE A 175 -15.07 -2.32 2.13
N LEU A 176 -16.37 -2.29 1.81
CA LEU A 176 -17.42 -2.65 2.77
C LEU A 176 -17.26 -4.10 3.27
N ALA A 177 -17.00 -5.06 2.37
CA ALA A 177 -16.80 -6.45 2.74
C ALA A 177 -15.58 -6.64 3.66
N TRP A 178 -14.52 -5.85 3.46
CA TRP A 178 -13.35 -5.85 4.35
C TRP A 178 -13.67 -5.30 5.74
N LEU A 179 -14.46 -4.22 5.82
CA LEU A 179 -14.90 -3.68 7.11
C LEU A 179 -15.79 -4.67 7.86
N GLU A 180 -16.73 -5.33 7.17
CA GLU A 180 -17.57 -6.37 7.75
C GLU A 180 -16.74 -7.56 8.26
N ARG A 181 -15.75 -8.01 7.48
CA ARG A 181 -14.82 -9.08 7.90
C ARG A 181 -13.99 -8.65 9.11
N ALA A 182 -13.44 -7.44 9.09
CA ALA A 182 -12.65 -6.87 10.18
C ALA A 182 -13.45 -6.78 11.47
N TYR A 183 -14.67 -6.26 11.41
CA TYR A 183 -15.57 -6.19 12.54
C TYR A 183 -15.91 -7.59 13.08
N ALA A 184 -16.29 -8.54 12.22
CA ALA A 184 -16.60 -9.90 12.63
C ALA A 184 -15.42 -10.59 13.32
N GLN A 185 -14.20 -10.42 12.81
CA GLN A 185 -12.98 -10.97 13.40
C GLN A 185 -12.64 -10.30 14.75
N SER A 186 -12.83 -8.98 14.85
CA SER A 186 -12.70 -8.24 16.11
C SER A 186 -13.60 -8.80 17.20
N GLN A 187 -14.88 -8.96 16.90
CA GLN A 187 -15.87 -9.45 17.88
C GLN A 187 -15.66 -10.92 18.24
N ARG A 188 -15.37 -11.78 17.25
CA ARG A 188 -15.24 -13.23 17.48
C ARG A 188 -14.00 -13.62 18.29
N TRP A 189 -12.88 -12.95 18.07
CA TRP A 189 -11.57 -13.35 18.61
C TRP A 189 -11.00 -12.39 19.65
N SER A 190 -11.80 -11.40 20.05
CA SER A 190 -11.38 -10.33 20.94
C SER A 190 -10.13 -9.61 20.42
N LEU A 191 -10.15 -9.25 19.14
CA LEU A 191 -9.05 -8.53 18.47
C LEU A 191 -9.36 -7.04 18.39
N VAL A 192 -8.36 -6.21 18.64
CA VAL A 192 -8.40 -4.82 18.14
C VAL A 192 -8.03 -4.86 16.67
N VAL A 193 -8.86 -4.29 15.79
CA VAL A 193 -8.60 -4.30 14.34
C VAL A 193 -8.56 -2.87 13.82
N VAL A 194 -7.45 -2.50 13.20
CA VAL A 194 -7.25 -1.17 12.61
C VAL A 194 -7.23 -1.29 11.10
N VAL A 195 -8.22 -0.69 10.44
CA VAL A 195 -8.39 -0.75 8.98
C VAL A 195 -8.08 0.61 8.34
N LEU A 196 -7.11 0.64 7.43
CA LEU A 196 -6.76 1.84 6.67
C LEU A 196 -7.61 1.92 5.40
N ILE A 197 -8.45 2.95 5.29
CA ILE A 197 -9.35 3.17 4.13
C ILE A 197 -9.39 4.64 3.73
N PRO A 198 -9.86 4.98 2.51
CA PRO A 198 -10.18 6.35 2.14
C PRO A 198 -11.38 6.85 2.95
N PHE A 199 -11.28 8.06 3.50
CA PHE A 199 -12.37 8.68 4.25
C PHE A 199 -13.49 9.15 3.32
N ALA A 200 -14.61 8.43 3.34
CA ALA A 200 -15.78 8.73 2.53
C ALA A 200 -17.07 8.55 3.36
N PRO A 201 -17.44 9.52 4.24
CA PRO A 201 -18.52 9.35 5.20
C PRO A 201 -19.90 9.18 4.53
N ALA A 202 -20.10 9.75 3.34
CA ALA A 202 -21.35 9.66 2.58
C ALA A 202 -21.53 8.33 1.81
N THR A 203 -20.74 7.30 2.12
CA THR A 203 -20.79 5.99 1.44
C THR A 203 -21.26 4.91 2.40
N ARG A 204 -21.71 3.75 1.88
CA ARG A 204 -22.12 2.60 2.73
C ARG A 204 -21.00 2.15 3.68
N GLN A 205 -19.77 2.09 3.19
CA GLN A 205 -18.59 1.78 4.01
C GLN A 205 -18.29 2.86 5.05
N GLY A 206 -18.53 4.14 4.73
CA GLY A 206 -18.39 5.24 5.69
C GLY A 206 -19.44 5.15 6.81
N LEU A 207 -20.69 4.87 6.46
CA LEU A 207 -21.77 4.64 7.42
C LEU A 207 -21.47 3.41 8.29
N PHE A 208 -21.03 2.30 7.70
CA PHE A 208 -20.67 1.10 8.45
C PHE A 208 -19.56 1.39 9.47
N ALA A 209 -18.47 2.03 9.05
CA ALA A 209 -17.39 2.44 9.96
C ALA A 209 -17.91 3.35 11.08
N HIS A 210 -18.80 4.30 10.76
CA HIS A 210 -19.38 5.18 11.77
C HIS A 210 -20.22 4.44 12.80
N LEU A 211 -21.02 3.45 12.41
CA LEU A 211 -21.91 2.75 13.33
C LEU A 211 -21.20 1.68 14.17
N HIS A 212 -20.13 1.08 13.64
CA HIS A 212 -19.53 -0.12 14.23
C HIS A 212 -18.15 0.09 14.86
N ALA A 213 -17.52 1.26 14.66
CA ALA A 213 -16.27 1.60 15.33
C ALA A 213 -16.53 2.65 16.43
N PRO A 214 -15.93 2.52 17.63
CA PRO A 214 -15.92 3.59 18.62
C PRO A 214 -15.11 4.81 18.15
N GLU A 215 -14.06 4.58 17.36
CA GLU A 215 -13.11 5.63 16.97
C GLU A 215 -12.72 5.54 15.50
N ARG A 216 -12.46 6.72 14.92
CA ARG A 216 -11.85 6.87 13.60
C ARG A 216 -10.65 7.79 13.68
N GLY A 217 -9.47 7.21 13.56
CA GLY A 217 -8.21 7.93 13.46
C GLY A 217 -8.12 8.72 12.15
N THR A 218 -7.71 9.98 12.26
CA THR A 218 -7.48 10.89 11.14
C THR A 218 -6.13 11.57 11.28
N TRP A 219 -5.54 11.90 10.14
CA TRP A 219 -4.34 12.74 10.08
C TRP A 219 -4.73 14.18 9.71
N ARG A 220 -3.97 15.14 10.24
CA ARG A 220 -4.07 16.57 9.89
C ARG A 220 -3.76 16.82 8.43
N ARG A 221 -2.93 15.96 7.83
CA ARG A 221 -2.55 16.01 6.42
C ARG A 221 -2.96 14.74 5.70
N ARG A 222 -3.29 14.92 4.43
CA ARG A 222 -3.57 13.81 3.53
C ARG A 222 -2.34 12.90 3.40
N ARG A 223 -2.55 11.61 3.64
CA ARG A 223 -1.53 10.57 3.48
C ARG A 223 -1.61 9.95 2.08
N ALA A 224 -0.45 9.71 1.48
CA ALA A 224 -0.32 9.08 0.18
C ALA A 224 0.14 7.63 0.37
N PHE A 225 -0.56 6.71 -0.31
CA PHE A 225 -0.14 5.32 -0.42
C PHE A 225 1.08 5.20 -1.34
N LEU A 226 1.86 4.14 -1.15
CA LEU A 226 3.01 3.88 -2.00
C LEU A 226 2.60 3.10 -3.25
N HIS A 227 3.10 3.54 -4.40
CA HIS A 227 2.92 2.83 -5.66
C HIS A 227 3.53 1.41 -5.53
N PRO A 228 2.82 0.34 -5.95
CA PRO A 228 3.26 -1.05 -5.78
C PRO A 228 4.67 -1.33 -6.34
N ASP A 229 4.93 -0.82 -7.55
CA ASP A 229 6.20 -1.10 -8.25
C ASP A 229 7.32 -0.09 -7.94
N THR A 230 7.00 1.20 -7.77
CA THR A 230 8.03 2.25 -7.63
C THR A 230 8.30 2.64 -6.17
N ARG A 231 7.46 2.20 -5.23
CA ARG A 231 7.46 2.59 -3.81
C ARG A 231 7.41 4.11 -3.58
N ARG A 232 7.05 4.90 -4.60
CA ARG A 232 6.88 6.35 -4.50
C ARG A 232 5.45 6.70 -4.06
N PRO A 233 5.26 7.79 -3.30
CA PRO A 233 3.94 8.28 -2.97
C PRO A 233 3.09 8.54 -4.22
N MET A 234 1.85 8.04 -4.23
CA MET A 234 0.89 8.26 -5.30
C MET A 234 0.23 9.64 -5.18
N THR A 235 0.24 10.40 -6.27
CA THR A 235 -0.50 11.66 -6.39
C THR A 235 -1.95 11.39 -6.82
N GLY A 236 -2.88 12.29 -6.49
CA GLY A 236 -4.26 12.21 -7.01
C GLY A 236 -5.18 11.19 -6.32
N ASN A 237 -4.86 10.71 -5.11
CA ASN A 237 -5.91 10.16 -4.24
C ASN A 237 -7.05 11.22 -4.15
N GLN A 238 -8.33 10.84 -4.03
CA GLN A 238 -9.44 11.81 -3.94
C GLN A 238 -9.90 12.04 -2.50
N HIS A 239 -9.70 11.07 -1.60
CA HIS A 239 -10.00 11.21 -0.16
C HIS A 239 -8.75 11.15 0.74
N ALA A 240 -8.80 11.79 1.91
CA ALA A 240 -7.78 11.56 2.95
C ALA A 240 -7.95 10.14 3.49
N SER A 241 -6.86 9.43 3.78
CA SER A 241 -6.96 8.13 4.45
C SER A 241 -7.39 8.31 5.91
N CYS A 242 -8.11 7.33 6.46
CA CYS A 242 -8.44 7.25 7.88
C CYS A 242 -8.23 5.83 8.39
N ALA A 243 -7.94 5.72 9.69
CA ALA A 243 -7.88 4.45 10.40
C ALA A 243 -9.22 4.21 11.09
N VAL A 244 -9.94 3.16 10.70
CA VAL A 244 -11.15 2.71 11.41
C VAL A 244 -10.70 1.71 12.47
N VAL A 245 -11.07 1.94 13.73
CA VAL A 245 -10.63 1.11 14.87
C VAL A 245 -11.81 0.33 15.40
N PHE A 246 -11.85 -0.98 15.14
CA PHE A 246 -12.81 -1.88 15.78
C PHE A 246 -12.24 -2.42 17.08
N ARG A 247 -13.01 -2.32 18.16
CA ARG A 247 -12.68 -2.92 19.47
C ARG A 247 -13.71 -3.98 19.86
N PRO A 248 -13.29 -5.06 20.54
CA PRO A 248 -14.22 -6.09 21.01
C PRO A 248 -15.25 -5.52 21.98
N GLY A 249 -16.54 -5.78 21.73
CA GLY A 249 -17.63 -5.33 22.60
C GLY A 249 -17.99 -3.84 22.50
N GLU A 250 -17.26 -3.06 21.71
CA GLU A 250 -17.53 -1.64 21.49
C GLU A 250 -18.16 -1.40 20.12
N VAL A 251 -19.05 -0.40 20.05
CA VAL A 251 -19.72 0.06 18.83
C VAL A 251 -19.79 1.59 18.83
N GLY A 252 -20.17 2.17 17.69
CA GLY A 252 -20.17 3.62 17.48
C GLY A 252 -21.28 4.40 18.20
N PRO A 253 -21.43 5.69 17.88
CA PRO A 253 -20.89 6.36 16.70
C PRO A 253 -19.39 6.66 16.77
N ALA A 254 -18.66 6.41 15.68
CA ALA A 254 -17.22 6.65 15.60
C ALA A 254 -16.90 8.13 15.78
N ILE A 255 -16.16 8.45 16.85
CA ILE A 255 -15.64 9.79 17.08
C ILE A 255 -14.30 9.99 16.36
N PRO A 256 -14.05 11.17 15.75
CA PRO A 256 -12.78 11.46 15.11
C PRO A 256 -11.68 11.66 16.17
N VAL A 257 -10.54 11.02 15.96
CA VAL A 257 -9.34 11.17 16.78
C VAL A 257 -8.18 11.59 15.88
N TYR A 258 -7.42 12.60 16.27
CA TYR A 258 -6.24 13.02 15.51
C TYR A 258 -5.03 12.19 15.90
N LEU A 259 -4.58 11.32 15.01
CA LEU A 259 -3.49 10.37 15.27
C LEU A 259 -2.14 11.08 15.46
N ASP A 260 -1.96 12.24 14.82
CA ASP A 260 -0.75 13.06 14.96
C ASP A 260 -0.57 13.58 16.40
N ASP A 261 -1.67 13.68 17.17
CA ASP A 261 -1.65 14.18 18.56
C ASP A 261 -1.42 13.06 19.58
N LEU A 262 -1.59 11.80 19.15
CA LEU A 262 -1.38 10.60 19.98
C LEU A 262 0.02 10.00 19.82
N ALA A 263 0.72 10.34 18.74
CA ALA A 263 2.09 9.89 18.55
C ALA A 263 2.97 10.46 19.69
N PRO A 264 3.78 9.63 20.36
CA PRO A 264 4.74 10.16 21.31
C PRO A 264 5.62 11.17 20.58
N GLY A 265 5.76 12.38 21.14
CA GLY A 265 6.77 13.35 20.69
C GLY A 265 8.14 12.68 20.63
N PRO A 266 9.13 13.26 19.92
CA PRO A 266 10.39 12.58 19.59
C PRO A 266 11.00 11.92 20.83
N LEU A 267 10.83 10.59 20.92
CA LEU A 267 11.50 9.77 21.90
C LEU A 267 12.99 9.88 21.56
N LEU A 268 13.76 10.37 22.52
CA LEU A 268 15.22 10.33 22.52
C LEU A 268 15.69 8.95 22.05
N GLY A 269 16.20 8.88 20.80
CA GLY A 269 17.00 7.81 20.20
C GLY A 269 16.49 6.36 20.35
N PRO A 270 16.44 5.55 19.27
CA PRO A 270 16.22 4.11 19.47
C PRO A 270 17.36 3.53 20.32
N PRO A 271 17.08 2.68 21.34
CA PRO A 271 18.13 1.82 21.87
C PRO A 271 18.62 0.94 20.70
N SER A 272 19.94 0.95 20.52
CA SER A 272 20.64 0.16 19.51
C SER A 272 20.19 -1.32 19.58
N MET A 273 19.41 -1.74 18.58
CA MET A 273 19.11 -3.16 18.35
C MET A 273 20.33 -3.77 17.65
N SER A 274 21.30 -4.21 18.46
CA SER A 274 22.33 -5.15 18.00
C SER A 274 21.63 -6.45 17.58
N LEU A 275 21.90 -6.90 16.36
CA LEU A 275 21.39 -8.15 15.80
C LEU A 275 21.74 -9.35 16.68
N CYS A 276 20.75 -9.98 17.29
CA CYS A 276 20.85 -11.39 17.69
C CYS A 276 20.21 -12.25 16.58
N VAL A 277 21.02 -12.59 15.58
CA VAL A 277 20.77 -13.76 14.74
C VAL A 277 21.28 -14.95 15.54
N GLN A 278 20.38 -15.74 16.14
CA GLN A 278 20.70 -17.12 16.50
C GLN A 278 19.95 -18.04 15.54
N ALA A 279 20.74 -18.60 14.63
CA ALA A 279 20.35 -19.72 13.79
C ALA A 279 20.16 -20.96 14.68
N VAL A 280 18.96 -21.53 14.67
CA VAL A 280 18.73 -22.91 15.13
C VAL A 280 18.86 -23.82 13.92
N SER A 281 20.06 -24.36 13.77
CA SER A 281 20.36 -25.57 13.00
C SER A 281 20.56 -26.71 13.99
N GLY A 282 19.80 -27.80 13.81
CA GLY A 282 19.93 -29.00 14.63
C GLY A 282 18.93 -30.05 14.19
N ALA A 283 19.21 -30.70 13.06
CA ALA A 283 18.75 -32.05 12.81
C ALA A 283 19.79 -32.98 13.45
N ASP A 284 19.33 -33.89 14.32
CA ASP A 284 19.70 -35.31 14.27
C ASP A 284 18.85 -36.11 15.25
N ALA A 285 18.61 -37.35 14.85
CA ALA A 285 17.59 -38.26 15.33
C ALA A 285 18.03 -39.12 16.54
N VAL A 286 17.05 -39.84 17.11
CA VAL A 286 17.04 -41.30 17.36
C VAL A 286 16.42 -41.68 18.73
N ALA A 287 15.54 -42.70 18.66
CA ALA A 287 15.11 -43.67 19.68
C ALA A 287 14.19 -43.20 20.83
N SER A 288 12.96 -43.71 20.90
CA SER A 288 12.52 -45.00 21.48
C SER A 288 12.11 -44.83 22.95
N ASP A 289 10.81 -44.82 23.20
CA ASP A 289 10.14 -45.73 24.16
C ASP A 289 8.81 -45.13 24.62
N ALA A 290 7.75 -45.89 24.31
CA ALA A 290 6.45 -45.76 24.96
C ALA A 290 6.54 -46.36 26.37
N PRO A 291 5.69 -45.91 27.31
CA PRO A 291 4.49 -46.71 27.50
C PRO A 291 3.22 -45.88 27.78
N ASN A 292 2.17 -46.28 27.07
CA ASN A 292 0.89 -46.73 27.63
C ASN A 292 0.37 -46.04 28.91
N SER A 293 -0.55 -45.09 28.75
CA SER A 293 -1.60 -44.85 29.73
C SER A 293 -2.85 -44.29 29.05
N SER A 294 -3.89 -45.13 28.99
CA SER A 294 -5.24 -44.79 28.53
C SER A 294 -5.89 -43.69 29.40
N PRO A 295 -6.87 -42.94 28.86
CA PRO A 295 -7.47 -41.80 29.54
C PRO A 295 -8.55 -42.23 30.55
N PRO A 296 -8.76 -41.50 31.66
CA PRO A 296 -9.98 -41.67 32.43
C PRO A 296 -11.19 -41.07 31.70
N ARG A 297 -12.26 -41.86 31.78
CA ARG A 297 -13.61 -41.64 31.25
C ARG A 297 -14.27 -40.35 31.73
N ALA A 298 -15.19 -39.92 30.88
CA ALA A 298 -16.20 -38.90 31.10
C ALA A 298 -16.96 -39.03 32.44
N GLY A 299 -17.11 -37.90 33.13
CA GLY A 299 -18.10 -37.70 34.18
C GLY A 299 -18.94 -36.47 33.83
N ARG A 300 -20.21 -36.70 33.47
CA ARG A 300 -21.26 -35.68 33.51
C ARG A 300 -21.70 -35.50 34.97
N PRO A 301 -22.05 -34.28 35.39
CA PRO A 301 -23.23 -34.06 36.22
C PRO A 301 -24.20 -33.13 35.46
N ALA A 302 -25.39 -33.63 35.15
CA ALA A 302 -26.62 -33.41 35.93
C ALA A 302 -27.24 -32.04 35.59
N LEU A 303 -28.22 -32.11 34.69
CA LEU A 303 -29.22 -31.07 34.46
C LEU A 303 -30.09 -30.99 35.71
N ASP A 304 -30.23 -29.79 36.28
CA ASP A 304 -31.27 -29.50 37.26
C ASP A 304 -32.38 -28.67 36.58
N PRO A 305 -33.62 -29.19 36.49
CA PRO A 305 -34.73 -28.51 35.85
C PRO A 305 -35.64 -27.87 36.90
N THR A 306 -35.57 -26.55 37.06
CA THR A 306 -36.67 -25.79 37.67
C THR A 306 -37.02 -24.57 36.81
N SER A 307 -38.02 -24.79 35.95
CA SER A 307 -39.14 -23.90 35.61
C SER A 307 -39.59 -23.05 36.82
N SER A 308 -40.14 -21.83 36.76
CA SER A 308 -40.88 -21.05 35.73
C SER A 308 -41.20 -19.65 36.41
N PRO A 309 -42.14 -18.80 35.96
CA PRO A 309 -42.03 -17.85 34.85
C PRO A 309 -42.45 -16.39 35.21
N LEU A 310 -42.25 -15.46 34.26
CA LEU A 310 -42.99 -14.20 34.01
C LEU A 310 -43.10 -13.10 35.11
N ARG A 311 -42.71 -11.86 34.77
CA ARG A 311 -43.64 -10.77 34.38
C ARG A 311 -42.94 -9.43 34.01
N PRO A 312 -43.65 -8.47 33.37
CA PRO A 312 -43.12 -7.55 32.37
C PRO A 312 -43.04 -6.08 32.81
N GLY A 313 -42.36 -5.26 32.00
CA GLY A 313 -42.72 -3.85 31.81
C GLY A 313 -41.57 -2.85 31.98
N ALA A 314 -41.15 -2.23 30.87
CA ALA A 314 -40.94 -0.78 30.78
C ALA A 314 -40.64 -0.40 29.33
N VAL A 315 -41.62 0.28 28.72
CA VAL A 315 -41.52 1.01 27.46
C VAL A 315 -41.00 2.41 27.77
N ALA A 316 -40.06 2.92 26.97
CA ALA A 316 -39.91 4.35 26.71
C ALA A 316 -39.32 4.59 25.31
N PRO A 317 -39.62 5.74 24.67
CA PRO A 317 -39.83 5.83 23.22
C PRO A 317 -38.72 6.58 22.48
N GLY A 318 -38.63 6.39 21.14
CA GLY A 318 -37.93 7.36 20.29
C GLY A 318 -37.22 6.84 19.04
N GLY A 319 -37.83 5.95 18.26
CA GLY A 319 -37.31 5.56 16.94
C GLY A 319 -38.16 6.12 15.80
N ARG A 320 -37.72 7.21 15.14
CA ARG A 320 -38.27 7.58 13.82
C ARG A 320 -37.64 6.66 12.76
N LEU A 321 -38.37 5.62 12.40
CA LEU A 321 -38.11 4.80 11.22
C LEU A 321 -38.47 5.60 9.96
N CYS A 322 -37.46 5.97 9.16
CA CYS A 322 -37.69 6.46 7.80
C CYS A 322 -37.95 5.25 6.89
N ARG A 323 -39.23 5.07 6.57
CA ARG A 323 -39.78 4.07 5.65
C ARG A 323 -39.49 4.55 4.22
N ILE A 324 -38.54 3.95 3.51
CA ILE A 324 -38.46 4.09 2.05
C ILE A 324 -39.07 2.83 1.45
N MET A 325 -40.27 3.01 0.88
CA MET A 325 -40.96 1.99 0.12
C MET A 325 -40.21 1.71 -1.19
N ALA A 326 -39.93 0.43 -1.42
CA ALA A 326 -39.72 -0.09 -2.76
C ALA A 326 -41.09 -0.19 -3.45
N LEU A 327 -41.25 0.40 -4.63
CA LEU A 327 -42.24 -0.05 -5.60
C LEU A 327 -41.66 -0.04 -7.02
N SER A 328 -42.09 -1.08 -7.71
CA SER A 328 -41.56 -1.70 -8.92
C SER A 328 -41.93 -0.97 -10.21
N LYS A 329 -41.14 -1.30 -11.25
CA LYS A 329 -41.39 -1.24 -12.70
C LYS A 329 -42.85 -1.06 -13.17
N GLY A 330 -43.02 -0.16 -14.15
CA GLY A 330 -44.08 -0.21 -15.16
C GLY A 330 -43.69 0.63 -16.37
N ALA A 331 -43.42 -0.02 -17.50
CA ALA A 331 -43.24 0.62 -18.80
C ALA A 331 -44.59 0.94 -19.43
N SER A 332 -44.73 2.05 -20.16
CA SER A 332 -45.66 2.25 -21.28
C SER A 332 -45.36 3.54 -22.04
N HIS A 333 -45.40 3.43 -23.37
CA HIS A 333 -45.36 4.48 -24.39
C HIS A 333 -46.56 5.44 -24.36
N ALA A 334 -46.35 6.68 -24.85
CA ALA A 334 -47.16 7.45 -25.84
C ALA A 334 -46.88 8.96 -25.65
N GLN A 335 -46.19 9.61 -26.59
CA GLN A 335 -46.75 10.47 -27.65
C GLN A 335 -47.43 11.77 -27.17
N GLY A 336 -46.79 12.91 -27.51
CA GLY A 336 -47.38 13.88 -28.44
C GLY A 336 -48.36 14.94 -27.93
N ALA A 337 -47.93 16.18 -28.14
CA ALA A 337 -48.70 17.35 -28.59
C ALA A 337 -49.55 18.16 -27.57
N GLU A 338 -49.35 19.48 -27.73
CA GLU A 338 -50.03 20.68 -27.19
C GLU A 338 -49.78 21.09 -25.74
#